data_AF-A0A5M8QBF6-F1
#
_entry.id   AF-A0A5M8QBF6-F1
#
_cell.length_a   1.000
_cell.length_b   1.000
_cell.length_c   1.000
_cell.angle_alpha   90.00
_cell.angle_beta   90.00
_cell.angle_gamma   90.00
#
_symmetry.space_group_name_H-M   'P 1'
#
loop_
_entity.id
_entity.type
_entity.pdbx_description
1 polymer ?
#
loop_
_entity_poly.entity_id
_entity_poly.type
_entity_poly.pdbx_seq_one_letter_code
_entity_poly.pdbx_strand_id
1 'polypeptide(L)'
;MKLIDDLCIILKDPSELVDYGLGSLSQDLYVSFLIDQYNLDKIKELYKIISESQLDVKFSLTLKIGSESLLKHSPFDIAAFFFLSKYKLASGNPVVNILSINDKEYDVTFSFLDKLSKEQGFGRVICNRLTLYNYIDFTDIRNLGSEKFDEIQKIISGRDWLNESNFFLGAQLYTLKDLPEFIHEVERQEDNIVKSNPQLFKLFVLKVNLQKEVENLQSQVQYLTECLCNEKTYNKFLKENHQGKLLQEYYDHEYEILPTWFKRVGHVIKYITGKRA
;
A
#
# COMPACT_ATOMS: atom_id res chain seq x y z
N MET A 1 -6.04 -6.33 -17.99
CA MET A 1 -5.66 -5.23 -17.10
C MET A 1 -6.17 -3.96 -17.75
N LYS A 2 -7.08 -3.27 -17.08
CA LYS A 2 -7.58 -1.95 -17.47
C LYS A 2 -6.80 -0.87 -16.73
N LEU A 3 -6.77 0.34 -17.25
CA LEU A 3 -6.18 1.50 -16.56
C LEU A 3 -6.85 1.79 -15.21
N ILE A 4 -8.13 1.45 -15.11
CA ILE A 4 -8.93 1.58 -13.89
C ILE A 4 -8.43 0.69 -12.75
N ASP A 5 -7.76 -0.43 -13.07
CA ASP A 5 -7.27 -1.38 -12.06
C ASP A 5 -6.20 -0.75 -11.15
N ASP A 6 -5.61 0.39 -11.54
CA ASP A 6 -4.58 1.12 -10.80
C ASP A 6 -4.95 2.61 -10.59
N LEU A 7 -6.26 2.91 -10.51
CA LEU A 7 -6.77 4.25 -10.22
C LEU A 7 -6.72 4.57 -8.71
N CYS A 8 -6.18 5.74 -8.38
CA CYS A 8 -6.07 6.27 -7.03
C CYS A 8 -6.97 7.50 -6.88
N ILE A 9 -8.06 7.37 -6.13
CA ILE A 9 -8.97 8.50 -5.85
C ILE A 9 -8.45 9.27 -4.65
N ILE A 10 -8.17 10.55 -4.83
CA ILE A 10 -7.65 11.44 -3.79
C ILE A 10 -8.83 12.22 -3.19
N LEU A 11 -9.07 12.01 -1.90
CA LEU A 11 -10.15 12.64 -1.16
C LEU A 11 -9.62 13.72 -0.23
N LYS A 12 -10.27 14.89 -0.26
CA LYS A 12 -10.00 16.00 0.66
C LYS A 12 -10.63 15.78 2.04
N ASP A 13 -11.82 15.19 2.06
CA ASP A 13 -12.59 14.95 3.28
C ASP A 13 -12.87 13.45 3.44
N PRO A 14 -12.39 12.80 4.52
CA PRO A 14 -12.65 11.39 4.77
C PRO A 14 -14.12 11.07 5.08
N SER A 15 -14.91 12.05 5.54
CA SER A 15 -16.32 11.83 5.89
C SER A 15 -17.15 11.41 4.67
N GLU A 16 -16.76 11.83 3.47
CA GLU A 16 -17.45 11.42 2.24
C GLU A 16 -17.43 9.91 2.02
N LEU A 17 -16.37 9.20 2.43
CA LEU A 17 -16.32 7.73 2.32
C LEU A 17 -17.36 7.06 3.21
N VAL A 18 -17.61 7.63 4.39
CA VAL A 18 -18.62 7.12 5.32
C VAL A 18 -20.02 7.36 4.75
N ASP A 19 -20.26 8.53 4.18
CA ASP A 19 -21.55 8.93 3.64
C ASP A 19 -21.90 8.24 2.31
N TYR A 20 -20.92 8.02 1.44
CA TYR A 20 -21.13 7.43 0.11
C TYR A 20 -21.40 5.91 0.16
N GLY A 21 -20.97 5.24 1.23
CA GLY A 21 -21.14 3.81 1.42
C GLY A 21 -20.11 2.99 0.64
N LEU A 22 -19.34 2.20 1.39
CA LEU A 22 -18.16 1.47 0.92
C LEU A 22 -18.46 0.32 -0.06
N GLY A 23 -19.70 -0.19 -0.06
CA GLY A 23 -20.10 -1.32 -0.92
C GLY A 23 -20.25 -0.98 -2.40
N SER A 24 -20.14 0.30 -2.77
CA SER A 24 -20.28 0.77 -4.16
C SER A 24 -18.95 0.86 -4.91
N LEU A 25 -17.81 0.77 -4.21
CA LEU A 25 -16.48 0.87 -4.79
C LEU A 25 -15.99 -0.51 -5.24
N SER A 26 -15.48 -0.63 -6.47
CA SER A 26 -14.84 -1.86 -6.94
C SER A 26 -13.60 -2.18 -6.11
N GLN A 27 -13.31 -3.47 -5.92
CA GLN A 27 -12.17 -3.93 -5.12
C GLN A 27 -10.81 -3.44 -5.64
N ASP A 28 -10.76 -3.05 -6.92
CA ASP A 28 -9.54 -2.58 -7.60
C ASP A 28 -9.29 -1.07 -7.45
N LEU A 29 -10.24 -0.32 -6.86
CA LEU A 29 -10.05 1.11 -6.58
C LEU A 29 -9.26 1.31 -5.29
N TYR A 30 -8.23 2.15 -5.35
CA TYR A 30 -7.51 2.59 -4.16
C TYR A 30 -7.93 4.00 -3.80
N VAL A 31 -8.17 4.24 -2.53
CA VAL A 31 -8.46 5.60 -2.04
C VAL A 31 -7.23 6.17 -1.38
N SER A 32 -7.01 7.45 -1.53
CA SER A 32 -5.96 8.15 -0.81
C SER A 32 -6.47 9.43 -0.18
N PHE A 33 -6.11 9.63 1.09
CA PHE A 33 -6.50 10.83 1.82
C PHE A 33 -5.48 11.93 1.59
N LEU A 34 -5.92 13.08 1.10
CA LEU A 34 -5.08 14.24 0.90
C LEU A 34 -4.74 14.86 2.25
N ILE A 35 -3.46 14.92 2.60
CA ILE A 35 -2.94 15.71 3.70
C ILE A 35 -2.20 16.90 3.08
N ASP A 36 -2.67 18.11 3.38
CA ASP A 36 -2.09 19.37 2.95
C ASP A 36 -1.86 20.30 4.14
N GLN A 37 -1.35 21.50 3.87
CA GLN A 37 -1.06 22.49 4.91
C GLN A 37 -2.28 22.96 5.71
N TYR A 38 -3.50 22.75 5.22
CA TYR A 38 -4.74 23.21 5.86
C TYR A 38 -5.37 22.15 6.77
N ASN A 39 -5.10 20.87 6.52
CA ASN A 39 -5.67 19.77 7.30
C ASN A 39 -4.64 18.95 8.08
N LEU A 40 -3.34 19.27 7.99
CA LEU A 40 -2.27 18.61 8.74
C LEU A 40 -2.50 18.64 10.26
N ASP A 41 -3.01 19.74 10.82
CA ASP A 41 -3.37 19.84 12.24
C ASP A 41 -4.47 18.84 12.66
N LYS A 42 -5.30 18.41 11.70
CA LYS A 42 -6.42 17.47 11.92
C LYS A 42 -6.03 16.01 11.65
N ILE A 43 -4.76 15.71 11.38
CA ILE A 43 -4.31 14.36 11.03
C ILE A 43 -4.68 13.30 12.07
N LYS A 44 -4.72 13.67 13.36
CA LYS A 44 -5.13 12.77 14.46
C LYS A 44 -6.63 12.47 14.43
N GLU A 45 -7.45 13.47 14.11
CA GLU A 45 -8.89 13.30 13.94
C GLU A 45 -9.17 12.39 12.74
N LEU A 46 -8.47 12.62 11.64
CA LEU A 46 -8.51 11.76 10.46
C LEU A 46 -8.14 10.31 10.79
N TYR A 47 -7.05 10.09 11.52
CA TYR A 47 -6.65 8.75 11.96
C TYR A 47 -7.77 8.08 12.77
N LYS A 48 -8.38 8.83 13.70
CA LYS A 48 -9.48 8.33 14.52
C LYS A 48 -10.67 7.92 13.65
N ILE A 49 -11.12 8.78 12.74
CA ILE A 49 -12.22 8.49 11.82
C ILE A 49 -11.94 7.20 11.03
N ILE A 50 -10.74 7.09 10.45
CA ILE A 50 -10.36 5.94 9.61
C ILE A 50 -10.24 4.66 10.44
N SER A 51 -9.63 4.72 11.62
CA SER A 51 -9.46 3.54 12.49
C SER A 51 -10.77 3.04 13.10
N GLU A 52 -11.74 3.93 13.35
CA GLU A 52 -13.07 3.58 13.84
C GLU A 52 -14.01 3.16 12.70
N SER A 53 -13.76 3.63 11.48
CA SER A 53 -14.55 3.27 10.31
C SER A 53 -14.29 1.84 9.85
N GLN A 54 -15.35 1.11 9.50
CA GLN A 54 -15.26 -0.21 8.88
C GLN A 54 -14.95 -0.09 7.38
N LEU A 55 -13.83 0.58 7.03
CA LEU A 55 -13.40 0.71 5.64
C LEU A 55 -13.06 -0.66 5.06
N ASP A 56 -13.82 -1.09 4.06
CA ASP A 56 -13.50 -2.32 3.33
C ASP A 56 -12.47 -2.12 2.22
N VAL A 57 -12.19 -0.87 1.85
CA VAL A 57 -11.31 -0.48 0.76
C VAL A 57 -9.89 -0.22 1.29
N LYS A 58 -8.88 -0.62 0.51
CA LYS A 58 -7.48 -0.29 0.80
C LYS A 58 -7.23 1.20 0.60
N PHE A 59 -6.46 1.81 1.50
CA PHE A 59 -6.17 3.25 1.41
C PHE A 59 -4.70 3.61 1.60
N SER A 60 -4.29 4.78 1.11
CA SER A 60 -2.97 5.38 1.36
C SER A 60 -3.08 6.87 1.72
N LEU A 61 -1.97 7.51 2.06
CA LEU A 61 -1.91 8.97 2.19
C LEU A 61 -1.38 9.63 0.92
N THR A 62 -1.92 10.80 0.57
CA THR A 62 -1.39 11.69 -0.45
C THR A 62 -0.93 12.96 0.23
N LEU A 63 0.36 13.27 0.18
CA LEU A 63 0.92 14.44 0.84
C LEU A 63 1.11 15.58 -0.18
N LYS A 64 0.51 16.73 0.11
CA LYS A 64 0.70 18.00 -0.59
C LYS A 64 1.19 19.05 0.42
N ILE A 65 2.35 18.80 1.00
CA ILE A 65 2.90 19.58 2.11
C ILE A 65 4.37 19.89 1.81
N GLY A 66 4.79 21.13 2.04
CA GLY A 66 6.20 21.51 1.98
C GLY A 66 7.01 20.88 3.11
N SER A 67 8.30 20.63 2.87
CA SER A 67 9.20 20.00 3.84
C SER A 67 9.22 20.68 5.21
N GLU A 68 9.12 22.01 5.27
CA GLU A 68 9.09 22.76 6.52
C GLU A 68 7.87 22.45 7.40
N SER A 69 6.70 22.26 6.78
CA SER A 69 5.47 21.95 7.50
C SER A 69 5.48 20.50 8.01
N LEU A 70 6.04 19.56 7.23
CA LEU A 70 6.25 18.18 7.68
C LEU A 70 7.13 18.09 8.92
N LEU A 71 8.21 18.89 8.98
CA LEU A 71 9.13 18.90 10.13
C LEU A 71 8.54 19.53 11.40
N LYS A 72 7.48 20.33 11.29
CA LYS A 72 6.80 20.94 12.44
C LYS A 72 5.84 19.98 13.14
N HIS A 73 5.43 18.92 12.47
CA HIS A 73 4.51 17.93 13.02
C HIS A 73 5.25 16.68 13.49
N SER A 74 4.61 15.96 14.41
CA SER A 74 5.15 14.70 14.90
C SER A 74 5.22 13.70 13.75
N PRO A 75 6.41 13.17 13.38
CA PRO A 75 6.53 12.15 12.34
C PRO A 75 5.70 10.89 12.67
N PHE A 76 5.45 10.65 13.96
CA PHE A 76 4.63 9.54 14.44
C PHE A 76 3.17 9.63 14.01
N ASP A 77 2.64 10.83 13.80
CA ASP A 77 1.23 11.00 13.40
C ASP A 77 0.98 10.45 11.99
N ILE A 78 1.96 10.57 11.10
CA ILE A 78 1.92 9.98 9.74
C ILE A 78 2.20 8.48 9.82
N ALA A 79 3.24 8.08 10.55
CA ALA A 79 3.63 6.68 10.67
C ALA A 79 2.53 5.80 11.28
N ALA A 80 1.69 6.33 12.17
CA ALA A 80 0.60 5.59 12.78
C ALA A 80 -0.33 4.94 11.74
N PHE A 81 -0.56 5.59 10.59
CA PHE A 81 -1.41 5.06 9.53
C PHE A 81 -0.84 3.78 8.92
N PHE A 82 0.48 3.61 8.88
CA PHE A 82 1.13 2.44 8.26
C PHE A 82 0.77 1.12 8.95
N PHE A 83 0.30 1.19 10.20
CA PHE A 83 -0.10 0.05 11.01
C PHE A 83 -1.59 -0.29 10.91
N LEU A 84 -2.39 0.51 10.20
CA LEU A 84 -3.80 0.21 9.98
C LEU A 84 -3.93 -0.96 9.00
N SER A 85 -4.81 -1.92 9.32
CA SER A 85 -4.93 -3.19 8.58
C SER A 85 -5.29 -3.03 7.10
N LYS A 86 -5.94 -1.92 6.76
CA LYS A 86 -6.36 -1.57 5.39
C LYS A 86 -5.41 -0.59 4.70
N TYR A 87 -4.31 -0.22 5.36
CA TYR A 87 -3.29 0.63 4.75
C TYR A 87 -2.64 -0.10 3.57
N LYS A 88 -2.40 0.62 2.48
CA LYS A 88 -1.81 0.07 1.26
C LYS A 88 -0.34 -0.21 1.48
N LEU A 89 0.00 -1.49 1.49
CA LEU A 89 1.37 -1.98 1.48
C LEU A 89 1.69 -2.57 0.10
N ALA A 90 2.86 -2.25 -0.43
CA ALA A 90 3.42 -2.91 -1.60
C ALA A 90 4.70 -3.62 -1.18
N SER A 91 4.75 -4.94 -1.35
CA SER A 91 5.88 -5.76 -0.90
C SER A 91 6.17 -5.60 0.61
N GLY A 92 5.13 -5.42 1.44
CA GLY A 92 5.27 -5.16 2.87
C GLY A 92 5.71 -3.73 3.26
N ASN A 93 5.94 -2.84 2.29
CA ASN A 93 6.35 -1.46 2.53
C ASN A 93 5.16 -0.49 2.36
N PRO A 94 5.04 0.54 3.22
CA PRO A 94 3.96 1.52 3.11
C PRO A 94 4.05 2.32 1.81
N VAL A 95 2.91 2.49 1.16
CA VAL A 95 2.77 3.33 -0.04
C VAL A 95 2.28 4.72 0.37
N VAL A 96 2.96 5.76 -0.10
CA VAL A 96 2.56 7.17 0.09
C VAL A 96 2.62 7.86 -1.26
N ASN A 97 1.59 8.63 -1.60
CA ASN A 97 1.63 9.47 -2.80
C ASN A 97 2.14 10.86 -2.41
N ILE A 98 3.00 11.46 -3.24
CA ILE A 98 3.54 12.81 -3.02
C ILE A 98 3.08 13.69 -4.17
N LEU A 99 2.25 14.68 -3.86
CA LEU A 99 1.88 15.76 -4.77
C LEU A 99 2.82 16.94 -4.54
N SER A 100 3.98 16.91 -5.20
CA SER A 100 5.04 17.92 -5.03
C SER A 100 5.06 18.94 -6.16
N ILE A 101 5.40 20.19 -5.81
CA ILE A 101 5.50 21.31 -6.74
C ILE A 101 6.82 21.26 -7.52
N ASN A 102 7.89 20.67 -6.96
CA ASN A 102 9.21 20.60 -7.60
C ASN A 102 10.06 19.38 -7.14
N ASP A 103 11.14 19.08 -7.88
CA ASP A 103 12.00 17.91 -7.61
C ASP A 103 12.66 17.95 -6.22
N LYS A 104 13.11 19.14 -5.79
CA LYS A 104 13.80 19.28 -4.50
C LYS A 104 12.88 18.97 -3.32
N GLU A 105 11.64 19.45 -3.35
CA GLU A 105 10.64 19.15 -2.33
C GLU A 105 10.27 17.68 -2.32
N TYR A 106 10.19 17.05 -3.48
CA TYR A 106 9.97 15.61 -3.58
C TYR A 106 11.08 14.83 -2.89
N ASP A 107 12.35 15.12 -3.21
CA ASP A 107 13.49 14.39 -2.65
C ASP A 107 13.59 14.53 -1.13
N VAL A 108 13.33 15.73 -0.59
CA VAL A 108 13.32 15.97 0.86
C VAL A 108 12.18 15.21 1.53
N THR A 109 10.97 15.27 0.95
CA THR A 109 9.79 14.56 1.48
C THR A 109 9.99 13.04 1.43
N PHE A 110 10.53 12.53 0.32
CA PHE A 110 10.88 11.13 0.16
C PHE A 110 11.89 10.68 1.21
N SER A 111 12.99 11.42 1.37
CA SER A 111 14.05 11.09 2.33
C SER A 111 13.53 11.06 3.77
N PHE A 112 12.64 11.99 4.11
CA PHE A 112 11.97 12.02 5.42
C PHE A 112 11.09 10.79 5.63
N LEU A 113 10.22 10.46 4.66
CA LEU A 113 9.32 9.31 4.76
C LEU A 113 10.07 7.98 4.76
N ASP A 114 11.16 7.86 3.99
CA ASP A 114 11.96 6.64 3.94
C ASP A 114 12.67 6.38 5.28
N LYS A 115 13.23 7.44 5.87
CA LYS A 115 13.79 7.39 7.21
C LYS A 115 12.73 6.99 8.24
N LEU A 116 11.56 7.65 8.20
CA LEU A 116 10.44 7.34 9.10
C LEU A 116 10.02 5.88 8.99
N SER A 117 9.84 5.38 7.77
CA SER A 117 9.45 4.00 7.49
C SER A 117 10.46 3.00 8.08
N LYS A 118 11.76 3.24 7.86
CA LYS A 118 12.86 2.44 8.44
C LYS A 118 12.88 2.43 9.95
N GLU A 119 12.68 3.58 10.58
CA GLU A 119 12.64 3.69 12.04
C GLU A 119 11.44 2.95 12.67
N GLN A 120 10.35 2.79 11.91
CA GLN A 120 9.19 2.00 12.32
C GLN A 120 9.32 0.50 12.02
N GLY A 121 10.47 0.07 11.49
CA GLY A 121 10.74 -1.34 11.16
C GLY A 121 10.23 -1.79 9.79
N PHE A 122 9.69 -0.88 8.98
CA PHE A 122 9.44 -1.17 7.55
C PHE A 122 10.75 -1.03 6.78
N GLY A 123 11.05 -1.89 5.81
CA GLY A 123 12.33 -1.84 5.08
C GLY A 123 12.59 -0.51 4.35
N ARG A 124 11.54 0.07 3.75
CA ARG A 124 11.54 1.36 3.05
C ARG A 124 10.13 1.91 2.93
N VAL A 125 9.98 3.14 2.43
CA VAL A 125 8.69 3.66 1.92
C VAL A 125 8.65 3.54 0.39
N ILE A 126 7.47 3.30 -0.17
CA ILE A 126 7.24 3.41 -1.62
C ILE A 126 6.51 4.73 -1.87
N CYS A 127 7.22 5.69 -2.46
CA CYS A 127 6.66 7.00 -2.78
C CYS A 127 6.28 7.09 -4.25
N ASN A 128 4.99 7.32 -4.49
CA ASN A 128 4.44 7.57 -5.80
C ASN A 128 4.39 9.07 -6.06
N ARG A 129 5.17 9.55 -7.02
CA ARG A 129 5.11 10.95 -7.42
C ARG A 129 3.87 11.23 -8.27
N LEU A 130 3.04 12.17 -7.82
CA LEU A 130 1.94 12.75 -8.58
C LEU A 130 2.45 13.97 -9.34
N THR A 131 2.18 14.00 -10.64
CA THR A 131 2.63 14.99 -11.62
C THR A 131 1.50 15.29 -12.60
N LEU A 132 1.65 16.31 -13.44
CA LEU A 132 0.66 16.65 -14.47
C LEU A 132 0.37 15.50 -15.48
N TYR A 133 1.23 14.48 -15.55
CA TYR A 133 1.09 13.33 -16.46
C TYR A 133 0.35 12.13 -15.83
N ASN A 134 0.08 12.18 -14.52
CA ASN A 134 -0.58 11.10 -13.81
C ASN A 134 -1.50 11.59 -12.67
N TYR A 135 -1.87 12.87 -12.68
CA TYR A 135 -2.77 13.48 -11.71
C TYR A 135 -3.82 14.36 -12.40
N ILE A 136 -5.08 14.19 -12.01
CA ILE A 136 -6.23 14.96 -12.50
C ILE A 136 -6.92 15.62 -11.32
N ASP A 137 -7.13 16.93 -11.38
CA ASP A 137 -7.97 17.64 -10.42
C ASP A 137 -9.38 17.84 -10.98
N PHE A 138 -10.29 16.97 -10.54
CA PHE A 138 -11.68 16.87 -10.99
C PHE A 138 -12.61 17.77 -10.14
N THR A 139 -12.11 18.70 -9.32
CA THR A 139 -12.96 19.41 -8.35
C THR A 139 -13.82 20.56 -8.92
N ASP A 140 -13.56 21.05 -10.14
CA ASP A 140 -14.18 22.29 -10.68
C ASP A 140 -15.30 22.07 -11.73
N ILE A 141 -15.94 20.90 -11.75
CA ILE A 141 -16.56 20.39 -12.98
C ILE A 141 -17.97 20.89 -13.28
N ARG A 142 -18.70 21.37 -12.27
CA ARG A 142 -20.06 21.86 -12.52
C ARG A 142 -20.10 23.16 -13.35
N ASN A 143 -18.96 23.81 -13.58
CA ASN A 143 -18.91 25.13 -14.23
C ASN A 143 -18.18 25.18 -15.58
N LEU A 144 -17.55 24.11 -16.08
CA LEU A 144 -16.56 24.20 -17.19
C LEU A 144 -16.82 23.32 -18.45
N GLY A 145 -17.88 22.52 -18.51
CA GLY A 145 -18.26 21.83 -19.77
C GLY A 145 -17.21 20.83 -20.32
N SER A 146 -17.18 20.63 -21.64
CA SER A 146 -16.45 19.55 -22.34
C SER A 146 -14.92 19.67 -22.37
N GLU A 147 -14.34 20.84 -22.03
CA GLU A 147 -12.91 21.14 -22.21
C GLU A 147 -11.98 20.34 -21.27
N LYS A 148 -12.47 19.81 -20.14
CA LYS A 148 -11.66 19.00 -19.22
C LYS A 148 -11.70 17.49 -19.48
N PHE A 149 -12.67 16.98 -20.24
CA PHE A 149 -12.58 15.59 -20.74
C PHE A 149 -11.42 15.43 -21.73
N ASP A 150 -11.07 16.52 -22.43
CA ASP A 150 -9.85 16.59 -23.23
C ASP A 150 -8.57 16.50 -22.37
N GLU A 151 -8.60 16.89 -21.08
CA GLU A 151 -7.46 16.70 -20.17
C GLU A 151 -7.28 15.22 -19.80
N ILE A 152 -8.37 14.50 -19.53
CA ILE A 152 -8.33 13.03 -19.33
C ILE A 152 -7.73 12.38 -20.58
N GLN A 153 -8.24 12.74 -21.76
CA GLN A 153 -7.71 12.23 -23.02
C GLN A 153 -6.23 12.59 -23.19
N LYS A 154 -5.81 13.84 -22.96
CA LYS A 154 -4.40 14.26 -23.07
C LYS A 154 -3.50 13.51 -22.12
N ILE A 155 -3.94 13.28 -20.88
CA ILE A 155 -3.15 12.54 -19.89
C ILE A 155 -3.02 11.08 -20.32
N ILE A 156 -4.10 10.42 -20.72
CA ILE A 156 -4.05 9.00 -21.09
C ILE A 156 -3.35 8.81 -22.45
N SER A 157 -3.68 9.60 -23.47
CA SER A 157 -3.10 9.45 -24.82
C SER A 157 -1.71 10.06 -24.97
N GLY A 158 -1.40 11.11 -24.22
CA GLY A 158 -0.12 11.81 -24.22
C GLY A 158 0.92 11.23 -23.26
N ARG A 159 0.52 10.25 -22.44
CA ARG A 159 1.45 9.54 -21.56
C ARG A 159 2.49 8.79 -22.38
N ASP A 160 3.76 8.97 -22.01
CA ASP A 160 4.80 8.07 -22.49
C ASP A 160 4.77 6.77 -21.67
N TRP A 161 3.85 5.90 -22.05
CA TRP A 161 3.62 4.61 -21.42
C TRP A 161 4.88 3.73 -21.34
N LEU A 162 5.90 3.98 -22.18
CA LEU A 162 7.14 3.22 -22.18
C LEU A 162 8.17 3.79 -21.20
N ASN A 163 8.18 5.10 -20.98
CA ASN A 163 9.17 5.75 -20.12
C ASN A 163 8.71 6.00 -18.68
N GLU A 164 7.40 6.02 -18.42
CA GLU A 164 6.92 6.23 -17.04
C GLU A 164 7.14 4.99 -16.15
N SER A 165 7.71 5.22 -14.96
CA SER A 165 7.96 4.19 -13.95
C SER A 165 6.73 3.86 -13.09
N ASN A 166 5.78 4.79 -13.03
CA ASN A 166 4.60 4.72 -12.17
C ASN A 166 3.33 4.64 -13.02
N PHE A 167 2.58 3.55 -12.89
CA PHE A 167 1.43 3.25 -13.78
C PHE A 167 0.10 3.79 -13.29
N PHE A 168 0.06 4.28 -12.05
CA PHE A 168 -1.16 4.73 -11.43
C PHE A 168 -1.67 6.04 -12.04
N LEU A 169 -2.99 6.25 -11.95
CA LEU A 169 -3.64 7.52 -12.24
C LEU A 169 -4.21 8.06 -10.92
N GLY A 170 -3.76 9.24 -10.50
CA GLY A 170 -4.34 9.97 -9.38
C GLY A 170 -5.48 10.86 -9.85
N ALA A 171 -6.63 10.82 -9.20
CA ALA A 171 -7.74 11.74 -9.49
C ALA A 171 -8.29 12.32 -8.19
N GLN A 172 -8.24 13.64 -8.04
CA GLN A 172 -8.88 14.33 -6.93
C GLN A 172 -10.32 14.66 -7.31
N LEU A 173 -11.29 14.16 -6.57
CA LEU A 173 -12.72 14.42 -6.81
C LEU A 173 -13.23 15.46 -5.80
N TYR A 174 -14.23 16.26 -6.20
CA TYR A 174 -14.92 17.16 -5.25
C TYR A 174 -15.85 16.38 -4.34
N THR A 175 -16.57 15.43 -4.92
CA THR A 175 -17.43 14.51 -4.19
C THR A 175 -17.31 13.10 -4.79
N LEU A 176 -17.37 12.08 -3.93
CA LEU A 176 -17.47 10.68 -4.38
C LEU A 176 -18.69 10.41 -5.28
N LYS A 177 -19.71 11.27 -5.29
CA LYS A 177 -20.85 11.15 -6.22
C LYS A 177 -20.46 11.31 -7.68
N ASP A 178 -19.36 11.99 -7.97
CA ASP A 178 -18.86 12.22 -9.33
C ASP A 178 -18.01 11.04 -9.84
N LEU A 179 -17.68 10.08 -8.96
CA LEU A 179 -16.83 8.94 -9.27
C LEU A 179 -17.36 8.07 -10.43
N PRO A 180 -18.66 7.72 -10.51
CA PRO A 180 -19.16 6.90 -11.61
C PRO A 180 -18.99 7.57 -12.99
N GLU A 181 -19.22 8.88 -13.06
CA GLU A 181 -19.03 9.65 -14.30
C GLU A 181 -17.55 9.71 -14.69
N PHE A 182 -16.68 9.95 -13.72
CA PHE A 182 -15.22 9.93 -13.94
C PHE A 182 -14.74 8.56 -14.45
N ILE A 183 -15.15 7.46 -13.80
CA ILE A 183 -14.79 6.10 -14.22
C ILE A 183 -15.28 5.85 -15.65
N HIS A 184 -16.53 6.19 -15.96
CA HIS A 184 -17.11 5.98 -17.29
C HIS A 184 -16.29 6.68 -18.38
N GLU A 185 -15.85 7.91 -18.12
CA GLU A 185 -15.04 8.63 -19.10
C GLU A 185 -13.63 8.05 -19.24
N VAL A 186 -13.00 7.60 -18.15
CA VAL A 186 -11.71 6.90 -18.22
C VAL A 186 -11.84 5.62 -19.06
N GLU A 187 -12.90 4.82 -18.87
CA GLU A 187 -13.18 3.63 -19.69
C GLU A 187 -13.33 3.99 -21.17
N ARG A 188 -14.10 5.04 -21.46
CA ARG A 188 -14.33 5.50 -22.83
C ARG A 188 -13.04 5.91 -23.51
N GLN A 189 -12.16 6.62 -22.82
CA GLN A 189 -10.86 7.05 -23.37
C GLN A 189 -9.91 5.87 -23.56
N GLU A 190 -9.91 4.91 -22.64
CA GLU A 190 -9.18 3.65 -22.80
C GLU A 190 -9.64 2.91 -24.07
N ASP A 191 -10.96 2.74 -24.26
CA ASP A 191 -11.54 2.11 -25.45
C ASP A 191 -11.14 2.82 -26.76
N ASN A 192 -11.07 4.15 -26.73
CA ASN A 192 -10.62 4.94 -27.89
C ASN A 192 -9.15 4.66 -28.23
N ILE A 193 -8.29 4.46 -27.23
CA ILE A 193 -6.88 4.10 -27.43
C ILE A 193 -6.75 2.68 -27.98
N VAL A 194 -7.53 1.73 -27.44
CA VAL A 194 -7.55 0.35 -27.95
C VAL A 194 -7.92 0.33 -29.44
N LYS A 195 -8.92 1.14 -29.83
CA LYS A 195 -9.38 1.22 -31.23
C LYS A 195 -8.39 1.94 -32.14
N SER A 196 -7.81 3.04 -31.68
CA SER A 196 -6.89 3.86 -32.49
C SER A 196 -5.51 3.24 -32.64
N ASN A 197 -4.95 2.65 -31.58
CA ASN A 197 -3.58 2.12 -31.55
C ASN A 197 -3.50 0.80 -30.73
N PRO A 198 -4.06 -0.31 -31.25
CA PRO A 198 -4.14 -1.58 -30.51
C PRO A 198 -2.76 -2.16 -30.15
N GLN A 199 -1.74 -1.94 -30.98
CA GLN A 199 -0.38 -2.41 -30.71
C GLN A 199 0.26 -1.70 -29.52
N LEU A 200 0.08 -0.38 -29.43
CA LEU A 200 0.57 0.42 -28.29
C LEU A 200 -0.10 -0.04 -27.00
N PHE A 201 -1.42 -0.23 -27.02
CA PHE A 201 -2.15 -0.73 -25.87
C PHE A 201 -1.68 -2.14 -25.44
N LYS A 202 -1.40 -3.04 -26.40
CA LYS A 202 -0.85 -4.36 -26.10
C LYS A 202 0.53 -4.27 -25.42
N LEU A 203 1.41 -3.39 -25.91
CA LEU A 203 2.72 -3.15 -25.28
C LEU A 203 2.57 -2.58 -23.87
N PHE A 204 1.62 -1.67 -23.68
CA PHE A 204 1.29 -1.13 -22.36
C PHE A 204 0.86 -2.24 -21.39
N VAL A 205 -0.11 -3.07 -21.75
CA VAL A 205 -0.57 -4.19 -20.91
C VAL A 205 0.58 -5.14 -20.58
N LEU A 206 1.44 -5.45 -21.56
CA LEU A 206 2.62 -6.29 -21.33
C LEU A 206 3.60 -5.65 -20.33
N LYS A 207 3.88 -4.34 -20.48
CA LYS A 207 4.77 -3.60 -19.58
C LYS A 207 4.27 -3.66 -18.15
N VAL A 208 2.98 -3.42 -17.92
CA VAL A 208 2.45 -3.45 -16.54
C VAL A 208 2.51 -4.85 -15.94
N ASN A 209 2.17 -5.88 -16.71
CA ASN A 209 2.28 -7.26 -16.24
C ASN A 209 3.72 -7.62 -15.86
N LEU A 210 4.69 -7.26 -16.70
CA LEU A 210 6.11 -7.46 -16.41
C LEU A 210 6.56 -6.70 -15.16
N GLN A 211 6.06 -5.47 -14.95
CA GLN A 211 6.38 -4.72 -13.75
C GLN A 211 5.81 -5.36 -12.48
N LYS A 212 4.55 -5.81 -12.52
CA LYS A 212 3.94 -6.57 -11.42
C LYS A 212 4.74 -7.82 -11.09
N GLU A 213 5.27 -8.50 -12.12
CA GLU A 213 6.17 -9.65 -11.95
C GLU A 213 7.50 -9.23 -11.30
N VAL A 214 8.12 -8.13 -11.74
CA VAL A 214 9.34 -7.59 -11.14
C VAL A 214 9.12 -7.23 -9.68
N GLU A 215 8.03 -6.55 -9.33
CA GLU A 215 7.68 -6.19 -7.95
C GLU A 215 7.46 -7.43 -7.07
N ASN A 216 6.78 -8.46 -7.61
CA ASN A 216 6.61 -9.74 -6.93
C ASN A 216 7.96 -10.45 -6.69
N LEU A 217 8.82 -10.51 -7.70
CA LEU A 217 10.16 -11.10 -7.57
C LEU A 217 11.03 -10.33 -6.57
N GLN A 218 10.99 -8.99 -6.59
CA GLN A 218 11.68 -8.15 -5.60
C GLN A 218 11.19 -8.44 -4.18
N SER A 219 9.87 -8.60 -3.99
CA SER A 219 9.29 -9.00 -2.70
C SER A 219 9.84 -10.33 -2.22
N GLN A 220 9.89 -11.32 -3.10
CA GLN A 220 10.41 -12.66 -2.78
C GLN A 220 11.90 -12.62 -2.45
N VAL A 221 12.69 -11.85 -3.21
CA VAL A 221 14.12 -11.67 -2.94
C VAL A 221 14.33 -11.01 -1.58
N GLN A 222 13.56 -9.98 -1.25
CA GLN A 222 13.63 -9.32 0.06
C GLN A 222 13.30 -10.32 1.18
N TYR A 223 12.18 -11.03 1.07
CA TYR A 223 11.77 -12.06 2.04
C TYR A 223 12.84 -13.15 2.24
N LEU A 224 13.36 -13.72 1.15
CA LEU A 224 14.40 -14.74 1.22
C LEU A 224 15.70 -14.20 1.83
N THR A 225 16.03 -12.93 1.58
CA THR A 225 17.20 -12.26 2.18
C THR A 225 17.02 -12.10 3.69
N GLU A 226 15.83 -11.70 4.14
CA GLU A 226 15.49 -11.61 5.56
C GLU A 226 15.54 -12.99 6.24
N CYS A 227 14.96 -14.03 5.63
CA CYS A 227 15.04 -15.41 6.14
C CYS A 227 16.50 -15.87 6.26
N LEU A 228 17.32 -15.62 5.24
CA LEU A 228 18.74 -15.99 5.24
C LEU A 228 19.55 -15.22 6.29
N CYS A 229 19.21 -13.95 6.54
CA CYS A 229 19.81 -13.15 7.60
C CYS A 229 19.43 -13.70 8.99
N ASN A 230 18.16 -14.05 9.19
CA ASN A 230 17.65 -14.64 10.43
C ASN A 230 18.33 -15.99 10.70
N GLU A 231 18.43 -16.86 9.70
CA GLU A 231 19.13 -18.15 9.79
C GLU A 231 20.62 -17.98 10.12
N LYS A 232 21.31 -17.02 9.49
CA LYS A 232 22.71 -16.70 9.81
C LYS A 232 22.87 -16.23 11.25
N THR A 233 21.96 -15.36 11.71
CA THR A 233 21.95 -14.82 13.07
C THR A 233 21.70 -15.92 14.10
N TYR A 234 20.73 -16.79 13.82
CA TYR A 234 20.43 -17.96 14.63
C TYR A 234 21.61 -18.95 14.71
N ASN A 235 22.21 -19.29 13.57
CA ASN A 235 23.40 -20.14 13.53
C ASN A 235 24.60 -19.52 14.26
N LYS A 236 24.78 -18.20 14.17
CA LYS A 236 25.80 -17.48 14.94
C LYS A 236 25.53 -17.57 16.43
N PHE A 237 24.28 -17.33 16.86
CA PHE A 237 23.86 -17.49 18.25
C PHE A 237 24.11 -18.90 18.78
N LEU A 238 23.78 -19.94 18.02
CA LEU A 238 24.04 -21.34 18.39
C LEU A 238 25.53 -21.67 18.51
N LYS A 239 26.37 -21.08 17.64
CA LYS A 239 27.82 -21.28 17.67
C LYS A 239 28.50 -20.54 18.82
N GLU A 240 28.03 -19.34 19.15
CA GLU A 240 28.65 -18.47 20.15
C GLU A 240 28.16 -18.75 21.58
N ASN A 241 26.90 -19.16 21.76
CA ASN A 241 26.34 -19.45 23.08
C ASN A 241 26.30 -20.95 23.38
N HIS A 242 27.25 -21.41 24.21
CA HIS A 242 27.35 -22.80 24.65
C HIS A 242 26.05 -23.32 25.33
N GLN A 243 25.31 -22.42 26.01
CA GLN A 243 23.99 -22.71 26.58
C GLN A 243 22.89 -22.85 25.52
N GLY A 244 22.96 -22.11 24.41
CA GLY A 244 22.02 -22.25 23.30
C GLY A 244 22.14 -23.61 22.63
N LYS A 245 23.38 -24.10 22.49
CA LYS A 245 23.66 -25.45 21.98
C LYS A 245 23.16 -26.56 22.92
N LEU A 246 23.37 -26.42 24.23
CA LEU A 246 22.83 -27.33 25.25
C LEU A 246 21.30 -27.33 25.28
N LEU A 247 20.67 -26.16 25.12
CA LEU A 247 19.21 -26.03 25.06
C LEU A 247 18.66 -26.67 23.76
N GLN A 248 19.34 -26.46 22.63
CA GLN A 248 19.01 -27.10 21.36
C GLN A 248 19.13 -28.63 21.48
N GLU A 249 20.25 -29.13 22.00
CA GLU A 249 20.45 -30.57 22.26
C GLU A 249 19.38 -31.12 23.21
N TYR A 250 18.97 -30.36 24.23
CA TYR A 250 17.83 -30.72 25.08
C TYR A 250 16.52 -30.82 24.28
N TYR A 251 16.24 -29.88 23.37
CA TYR A 251 15.03 -29.96 22.54
C TYR A 251 15.08 -31.12 21.54
N ASP A 252 16.22 -31.30 20.87
CA ASP A 252 16.43 -32.32 19.83
C ASP A 252 16.55 -33.74 20.40
N HIS A 253 16.90 -33.90 21.69
CA HIS A 253 17.11 -35.21 22.32
C HIS A 253 16.16 -35.53 23.48
N GLU A 254 15.69 -34.53 24.23
CA GLU A 254 14.79 -34.74 25.38
C GLU A 254 13.33 -34.39 25.08
N TYR A 255 13.04 -33.47 24.14
CA TYR A 255 11.65 -33.05 23.89
C TYR A 255 10.84 -34.05 23.03
N GLU A 256 11.50 -34.93 22.26
CA GLU A 256 10.80 -35.98 21.49
C GLU A 256 10.38 -37.20 22.33
N ILE A 257 10.78 -37.28 23.60
CA ILE A 257 10.40 -38.40 24.46
C ILE A 257 9.69 -37.85 25.70
N LEU A 258 8.37 -37.65 25.58
CA LEU A 258 7.49 -37.71 26.75
C LEU A 258 7.97 -38.88 27.62
N PRO A 259 8.45 -38.63 28.86
CA PRO A 259 9.07 -39.66 29.67
C PRO A 259 8.18 -40.89 29.70
N THR A 260 8.76 -42.08 29.61
CA THR A 260 7.98 -43.33 29.52
C THR A 260 6.99 -43.48 30.66
N TRP A 261 7.27 -42.91 31.85
CA TRP A 261 6.32 -42.83 32.95
C TRP A 261 5.09 -41.96 32.63
N PHE A 262 5.24 -40.82 31.95
CA PHE A 262 4.14 -39.95 31.55
C PHE A 262 3.25 -40.60 30.49
N LYS A 263 3.86 -41.33 29.54
CA LYS A 263 3.11 -42.17 28.58
C LYS A 263 2.33 -43.28 29.31
N ARG A 264 2.93 -43.92 30.32
CA ARG A 264 2.26 -44.93 31.16
C ARG A 264 1.11 -44.35 31.97
N VAL A 265 1.28 -43.17 32.58
CA VAL A 265 0.20 -42.48 33.30
C VAL A 265 -0.94 -42.09 32.35
N GLY A 266 -0.63 -41.58 31.16
CA GLY A 266 -1.64 -41.31 30.13
C GLY A 266 -2.41 -42.56 29.69
N HIS A 267 -1.75 -43.73 29.65
CA HIS A 267 -2.43 -45.01 29.40
C HIS A 267 -3.39 -45.39 30.54
N VAL A 268 -2.96 -45.24 31.80
CA VAL A 268 -3.80 -45.51 32.98
C VAL A 268 -5.03 -44.59 33.00
N ILE A 269 -4.84 -43.30 32.77
CA ILE A 269 -5.95 -42.33 32.71
C ILE A 269 -6.91 -42.70 31.57
N LYS A 270 -6.41 -43.05 30.39
CA LYS A 270 -7.25 -43.48 29.25
C LYS A 270 -8.03 -44.76 29.53
N TYR A 271 -7.45 -45.70 30.29
CA TYR A 271 -8.11 -46.92 30.71
C TYR A 271 -9.23 -46.65 31.72
N ILE A 272 -8.95 -45.84 32.75
CA ILE A 272 -9.95 -45.43 33.77
C ILE A 272 -11.09 -44.62 33.14
N THR A 273 -10.80 -43.78 32.15
CA THR A 273 -11.81 -42.96 31.46
C THR A 273 -12.53 -43.70 30.32
N GLY A 274 -12.27 -45.00 30.12
CA GLY A 274 -12.98 -45.83 29.14
C GLY A 274 -12.69 -45.48 27.68
N LYS A 275 -11.64 -44.70 27.39
CA LYS A 275 -11.28 -44.28 26.03
C LYS A 275 -10.48 -45.33 25.25
N ARG A 276 -10.06 -46.41 25.92
CA ARG A 276 -9.50 -47.62 25.32
C ARG A 276 -10.21 -48.80 25.96
N ALA A 277 -11.36 -49.16 25.40
CA ALA A 277 -11.96 -50.48 25.56
C ALA A 277 -11.28 -51.45 24.59
#